data_AF-A0A5E4ILA9-F1
#
_entry.id   AF-A0A5E4ILA9-F1
#
_cell.length_a   1.000
_cell.length_b   1.000
_cell.length_c   1.000
_cell.angle_alpha   90.00
_cell.angle_beta   90.00
_cell.angle_gamma   90.00
#
_symmetry.space_group_name_H-M   'P 1'
#
loop_
_entity.id
_entity.type
_entity.pdbx_description
1 polymer ?
#
loop_
_entity_poly.entity_id
_entity_poly.type
_entity_poly.pdbx_seq_one_letter_code
_entity_poly.pdbx_strand_id
1 'polypeptide(L)' 'MTAAELSPAMSQDQINAALMGLLVFGGMLIPGNIPNIISAGKLGITSGEYAKLGVPFGLVLGAFFFVVIYVLHFTPRLGM' A
#
# COMPACT_ATOMS: atom_id res chain seq x y z
N MET A 1 -8.06 -8.13 3.74
CA MET A 1 -6.94 -8.89 4.28
C MET A 1 -6.00 -9.04 3.11
N THR A 2 -4.96 -8.23 3.07
CA THR A 2 -3.89 -8.36 2.09
C THR A 2 -2.69 -8.86 2.87
N ALA A 3 -2.23 -10.07 2.54
CA ALA A 3 -1.05 -10.66 3.14
C ALA A 3 0.06 -10.66 2.08
N ALA A 4 1.26 -10.24 2.47
CA ALA A 4 2.43 -10.49 1.67
C ALA A 4 2.93 -11.91 2.01
N GLU A 5 2.92 -12.80 1.02
CA GLU A 5 3.54 -14.11 1.16
C GLU A 5 5.07 -13.93 1.14
N LEU A 6 5.74 -14.48 2.16
CA LEU A 6 7.19 -14.41 2.30
C LEU A 6 7.79 -15.82 2.25
N SER A 7 8.91 -15.96 1.57
CA SER A 7 9.68 -17.21 1.49
C SER A 7 11.09 -17.02 2.05
N PRO A 8 11.69 -18.04 2.69
CA PRO A 8 13.08 -18.00 3.14
C PRO A 8 14.09 -17.77 2.01
N ALA A 9 13.70 -18.01 0.75
CA ALA A 9 14.53 -17.76 -0.43
C ALA A 9 14.56 -16.28 -0.86
N MET A 10 13.74 -15.42 -0.26
CA MET A 10 13.67 -14.01 -0.61
C MET A 10 14.83 -13.21 0.00
N SER A 11 15.43 -12.32 -0.79
CA SER A 11 16.38 -11.34 -0.27
C SER A 11 15.67 -10.29 0.60
N GLN A 12 16.42 -9.63 1.50
CA GLN A 12 15.88 -8.56 2.33
C GLN A 12 15.21 -7.45 1.49
N ASP A 13 15.77 -7.14 0.31
CA ASP A 13 15.21 -6.15 -0.60
C ASP A 13 13.85 -6.58 -1.18
N GLN A 14 13.67 -7.88 -1.48
CA GLN A 14 12.39 -8.41 -1.95
C GLN A 14 11.33 -8.36 -0.85
N ILE A 15 11.71 -8.65 0.40
CA ILE A 15 10.82 -8.54 1.56
C ILE A 15 10.41 -7.09 1.79
N ASN A 16 11.38 -6.17 1.81
CA ASN A 16 11.12 -4.74 1.97
C ASN A 16 10.22 -4.20 0.85
N ALA A 17 10.46 -4.59 -0.40
CA ALA A 17 9.63 -4.19 -1.54
C ALA A 17 8.19 -4.71 -1.42
N ALA A 18 7.99 -5.97 -1.01
CA ALA A 18 6.66 -6.54 -0.80
C ALA A 18 5.89 -5.83 0.33
N LEU A 19 6.57 -5.53 1.45
CA LEU A 19 5.98 -4.81 2.58
C LEU A 19 5.66 -3.35 2.22
N MET A 20 6.54 -2.69 1.49
CA MET A 20 6.31 -1.33 0.98
C MET A 20 5.11 -1.30 0.03
N GLY A 21 5.00 -2.27 -0.89
CA GLY A 21 3.82 -2.41 -1.74
C GLY A 21 2.55 -2.61 -0.93
N LEU A 22 2.57 -3.47 0.08
CA LEU A 22 1.43 -3.71 0.97
C LEU A 22 1.00 -2.43 1.71
N LEU A 23 1.94 -1.65 2.22
CA LEU A 23 1.67 -0.39 2.92
C LEU A 23 1.12 0.69 2.00
N VAL A 24 1.72 0.87 0.83
CA VAL A 24 1.36 1.95 -0.11
C VAL A 24 0.02 1.67 -0.80
N PHE A 25 -0.23 0.43 -1.18
CA PHE A 25 -1.45 0.04 -1.90
C PHE A 25 -2.61 -0.35 -0.99
N GLY A 26 -2.33 -0.67 0.29
CA GLY A 26 -3.33 -1.14 1.25
C GLY A 26 -4.49 -0.16 1.49
N GLY A 27 -4.30 1.12 1.22
CA GLY A 27 -5.32 2.16 1.39
C GLY A 27 -6.26 2.40 0.21
N MET A 28 -6.04 1.80 -0.96
CA MET A 28 -6.75 2.20 -2.19
C MET A 28 -8.25 1.84 -2.24
N LEU A 29 -8.64 0.76 -1.58
CA LEU A 29 -9.97 0.17 -1.70
C LEU A 29 -10.59 -0.06 -0.31
N ILE A 30 -11.92 0.03 -0.24
CA ILE A 30 -12.68 -0.33 0.97
C ILE A 30 -12.61 -1.83 1.27
N PRO A 31 -13.00 -2.73 0.34
CA PRO A 31 -12.97 -4.16 0.64
C PRO A 31 -11.53 -4.62 0.89
N GLY A 32 -11.31 -5.25 2.04
CA GLY A 32 -10.02 -5.81 2.41
C GLY A 32 -9.18 -4.97 3.37
N ASN A 33 -9.59 -3.76 3.76
CA ASN A 33 -8.91 -2.95 4.76
C ASN A 33 -9.88 -2.53 5.87
N ILE A 34 -9.68 -3.02 7.11
CA ILE A 34 -10.59 -2.77 8.25
C ILE A 34 -10.76 -1.26 8.52
N PRO A 35 -9.68 -0.46 8.64
CA PRO A 35 -9.80 0.99 8.69
C PRO A 35 -10.67 1.60 7.59
N ASN A 36 -10.51 1.16 6.33
CA ASN A 36 -11.31 1.70 5.22
C ASN A 36 -12.79 1.30 5.32
N ILE A 37 -13.09 0.08 5.78
CA ILE A 37 -14.47 -0.39 6.03
C ILE A 37 -15.13 0.45 7.11
N ILE A 38 -14.44 0.71 8.23
CA ILE A 38 -14.97 1.53 9.34
C ILE A 38 -15.20 2.97 8.88
N SER A 39 -14.24 3.57 8.17
CA SER A 39 -14.36 4.93 7.65
C SER A 39 -15.49 5.06 6.62
N ALA A 40 -15.62 4.11 5.70
CA ALA A 40 -16.70 4.09 4.72
C ALA A 40 -18.08 3.96 5.37
N GLY A 41 -18.22 3.09 6.38
CA GLY A 41 -19.45 2.93 7.14
C GLY A 41 -19.84 4.18 7.93
N LYS A 42 -18.86 4.93 8.46
CA LYS A 42 -19.09 6.21 9.15
C LYS A 42 -19.46 7.35 8.20
N LEU A 43 -18.87 7.37 6.99
CA LEU A 43 -19.10 8.41 5.99
C LEU A 43 -20.29 8.11 5.08
N GLY A 44 -20.84 6.89 5.11
CA GLY A 44 -21.96 6.49 4.25
C GLY A 44 -21.62 6.39 2.76
N ILE A 45 -20.34 6.22 2.42
CA ILE A 45 -19.85 6.18 1.03
C ILE A 45 -19.76 4.75 0.50
N THR A 46 -20.02 4.60 -0.79
CA THR A 46 -19.91 3.32 -1.52
C THR A 46 -18.46 2.97 -1.87
N SER A 47 -18.21 1.69 -2.15
CA SER A 47 -16.92 1.19 -2.65
C SER A 47 -16.43 1.95 -3.90
N GLY A 48 -17.35 2.28 -4.82
CA GLY A 48 -17.05 3.02 -6.04
C GLY A 48 -16.67 4.47 -5.78
N GLU A 49 -17.35 5.16 -4.86
CA GLU A 49 -17.01 6.55 -4.49
C GLU A 49 -15.65 6.64 -3.83
N TYR A 50 -15.34 5.70 -2.93
CA TYR A 50 -14.02 5.64 -2.33
C TYR A 50 -12.95 5.33 -3.38
N ALA A 51 -13.18 4.36 -4.27
CA ALA A 51 -12.21 3.97 -5.29
C ALA A 51 -11.85 5.14 -6.23
N LYS A 52 -12.79 6.04 -6.53
CA LYS A 52 -12.53 7.25 -7.33
C LYS A 52 -11.47 8.17 -6.71
N LEU A 53 -11.31 8.16 -5.38
CA LEU A 53 -10.29 8.94 -4.69
C LEU A 53 -9.08 8.08 -4.28
N GLY A 54 -9.35 6.92 -3.68
CA GLY A 54 -8.35 6.01 -3.13
C GLY A 54 -7.43 5.41 -4.19
N VAL A 55 -7.95 5.04 -5.37
CA VAL A 55 -7.12 4.48 -6.44
C VAL A 55 -6.16 5.53 -7.02
N PRO A 56 -6.61 6.73 -7.44
CA PRO A 56 -5.68 7.77 -7.89
C PRO A 56 -4.67 8.17 -6.82
N PHE A 57 -5.11 8.34 -5.58
CA PHE A 57 -4.23 8.71 -4.47
C PHE A 57 -3.15 7.66 -4.24
N GLY A 58 -3.53 6.38 -4.17
CA GLY A 58 -2.55 5.31 -4.00
C GLY A 58 -1.61 5.15 -5.19
N LEU A 59 -2.05 5.45 -6.43
CA LEU A 59 -1.18 5.39 -7.60
C LEU A 59 -0.13 6.50 -7.57
N VAL A 60 -0.53 7.71 -7.19
CA VAL A 60 0.40 8.84 -6.98
C VAL A 60 1.39 8.51 -5.88
N LEU A 61 0.93 7.97 -4.76
CA LEU A 61 1.79 7.56 -3.64
C LEU A 61 2.73 6.42 -4.06
N GLY A 62 2.24 5.45 -4.82
CA GLY A 62 3.01 4.34 -5.40
C GLY A 62 4.11 4.83 -6.33
N ALA A 63 3.78 5.71 -7.26
CA ALA A 63 4.75 6.32 -8.18
C ALA A 63 5.80 7.14 -7.41
N PHE A 64 5.37 7.91 -6.41
CA PHE A 64 6.28 8.66 -5.54
C PHE A 64 7.27 7.74 -4.83
N PHE A 65 6.80 6.70 -4.14
CA PHE A 65 7.68 5.76 -3.46
C PHE A 65 8.57 4.99 -4.44
N PHE A 66 8.07 4.64 -5.62
CA PHE A 66 8.88 4.03 -6.67
C PHE A 66 10.07 4.92 -7.06
N VAL A 67 9.84 6.21 -7.31
CA VAL A 67 10.91 7.18 -7.64
C VAL A 67 11.88 7.32 -6.48
N VAL A 68 11.39 7.49 -5.25
CA VAL A 68 12.24 7.65 -4.06
C VAL A 68 13.16 6.44 -3.86
N ILE A 69 12.64 5.22 -3.99
CA ILE A 69 13.42 4.00 -3.73
C ILE A 69 14.34 3.67 -4.90
N TYR A 70 13.83 3.64 -6.13
CA TYR A 70 14.55 3.09 -7.28
C TYR A 70 15.33 4.13 -8.08
N VAL A 71 14.91 5.40 -8.07
CA VAL A 71 15.61 6.48 -8.81
C VAL A 71 16.55 7.23 -7.87
N LEU A 72 16.06 7.63 -6.69
CA LEU A 72 16.87 8.36 -5.71
C LEU A 72 17.69 7.44 -4.80
N HIS A 73 17.54 6.11 -4.93
CA HIS A 73 18.22 5.11 -4.09
C HIS A 73 18.03 5.34 -2.59
N PHE A 74 16.90 5.94 -2.21
CA PHE A 74 16.54 6.12 -0.82
C PHE A 74 15.81 4.86 -0.34
N THR A 75 16.56 3.95 0.28
CA THR A 75 16.01 2.74 0.86
C THR A 75 15.67 2.99 2.33
N PRO A 76 14.39 3.22 2.69
CA PRO A 76 14.01 3.26 4.10
C PRO A 76 14.24 1.87 4.68
N ARG A 77 15.25 1.73 5.55
CA ARG A 77 15.43 0.53 6.36
C ARG A 77 14.32 0.54 7.41
N LEU A 78 13.29 -0.28 7.22
CA LEU A 78 12.38 -0.64 8.32
C LEU A 78 13.26 -1.36 9.35
N GLY A 79 13.62 -0.65 10.42
CA GLY A 79 14.73 -0.94 11.32
C GLY A 79 15.16 -2.41 11.42
N MET A 80 16.30 -2.71 10.79
CA MET A 80 17.49 -3.37 11.35
C MET A 80 18.72 -2.82 10.62
#